data_AF-A0A4Z1HUF3-F1
#
_entry.id   AF-A0A4Z1HUF3-F1
#
_cell.length_a   1.000
_cell.length_b   1.000
_cell.length_c   1.000
_cell.angle_alpha   90.00
_cell.angle_beta   90.00
_cell.angle_gamma   90.00
#
_symmetry.space_group_name_H-M   'P 1'
#
loop_
_entity.id
_entity.type
_entity.pdbx_description
1 polymer ?
#
loop_
_entity_poly.entity_id
_entity_poly.type
_entity_poly.pdbx_seq_one_letter_code
_entity_poly.pdbx_strand_id
1 'polypeptide(L)'
;MTSLLIALVTAPALLATNEAIRQGQTKDRKEEHRARRCNLIASCVEASPLSIEVDYRQILFINKDMNDPTLHPFAGYYLPYPDSNYEGLVSTITDVAPIMNWIYVDRETYEVKYGVRLDAQLNITGPFDCTRQDRRLTLEGWEGFCAVKEEANGEETDMWALYYDRDDVRLIGKLGKDRKVVEIELSRQEKRVRRGKPLGEMR
;
A
#
# COMPACT_ATOMS: atom_id res chain seq x y z
N MET A 1 -56.03 -23.16 8.48
CA MET A 1 -55.13 -23.19 7.29
C MET A 1 -54.47 -21.83 7.00
N THR A 2 -54.22 -20.99 8.01
CA THR A 2 -53.61 -19.65 7.82
C THR A 2 -52.15 -19.56 8.30
N SER A 3 -51.65 -20.55 9.06
CA SER A 3 -50.31 -20.50 9.67
C SER A 3 -49.15 -20.85 8.72
N LEU A 4 -49.42 -21.58 7.62
CA LEU A 4 -48.37 -22.01 6.67
C LEU A 4 -47.99 -20.92 5.67
N LEU A 5 -48.90 -19.99 5.37
CA LEU A 5 -48.68 -18.88 4.43
C LEU A 5 -47.79 -17.77 5.02
N ILE A 6 -47.78 -17.58 6.33
CA ILE A 6 -46.93 -16.57 6.99
C ILE A 6 -45.45 -16.99 6.97
N ALA A 7 -45.16 -18.28 7.07
CA ALA A 7 -43.78 -18.80 7.09
C ALA A 7 -43.04 -18.64 5.75
N LEU A 8 -43.74 -18.64 4.61
CA LEU A 8 -43.12 -18.50 3.28
C LEU A 8 -42.75 -17.04 2.94
N VAL A 9 -43.42 -16.06 3.53
CA VAL A 9 -43.17 -14.63 3.29
C VAL A 9 -42.06 -14.08 4.19
N THR A 10 -41.88 -14.65 5.39
CA THR A 10 -40.86 -14.19 6.36
C THR A 10 -39.46 -14.70 6.04
N ALA A 11 -39.31 -15.88 5.42
CA ALA A 11 -37.99 -16.44 5.14
C ALA A 11 -37.15 -15.60 4.15
N PRO A 12 -37.68 -15.09 3.02
CA PRO A 12 -36.94 -14.19 2.13
C PRO A 12 -36.64 -12.84 2.77
N ALA A 13 -37.58 -12.29 3.54
CA ALA A 13 -37.40 -11.00 4.23
C ALA A 13 -36.27 -11.08 5.29
N LEU A 14 -36.22 -12.15 6.07
CA LEU A 14 -35.17 -12.39 7.06
C LEU A 14 -33.80 -12.64 6.41
N LEU A 15 -33.75 -13.40 5.31
CA LEU A 15 -32.53 -13.61 4.54
C LEU A 15 -31.99 -12.30 3.96
N ALA A 16 -32.86 -11.49 3.34
CA ALA A 16 -32.50 -10.17 2.82
C ALA A 16 -31.96 -9.24 3.91
N THR A 17 -32.55 -9.24 5.11
CA THR A 17 -32.04 -8.44 6.23
C THR A 17 -30.69 -8.94 6.75
N ASN A 18 -30.48 -10.26 6.83
CA ASN A 18 -29.22 -10.82 7.32
C ASN A 18 -28.07 -10.58 6.34
N GLU A 19 -28.33 -10.69 5.04
CA GLU A 19 -27.35 -10.36 4.01
C GLU A 19 -27.04 -8.86 4.00
N ALA A 20 -28.05 -7.99 4.13
CA ALA A 20 -27.85 -6.55 4.24
C ALA A 20 -27.02 -6.17 5.47
N ILE A 21 -27.28 -6.80 6.63
CA ILE A 21 -26.46 -6.60 7.84
C ILE A 21 -25.03 -7.09 7.62
N ARG A 22 -24.85 -8.27 7.04
CA ARG A 22 -23.51 -8.82 6.75
C ARG A 22 -22.73 -7.95 5.76
N GLN A 23 -23.41 -7.42 4.75
CA GLN A 23 -22.84 -6.46 3.80
C GLN A 23 -22.46 -5.17 4.52
N GLY A 24 -23.33 -4.63 5.39
CA GLY A 24 -23.05 -3.47 6.23
C GLY A 24 -21.82 -3.68 7.11
N GLN A 25 -21.79 -4.74 7.91
CA GLN A 25 -20.64 -5.08 8.75
C GLN A 25 -19.35 -5.29 7.96
N THR A 26 -19.44 -5.89 6.77
CA THR A 26 -18.28 -6.09 5.90
C THR A 26 -17.77 -4.75 5.36
N LYS A 27 -18.67 -3.83 5.01
CA LYS A 27 -18.36 -2.48 4.56
C LYS A 27 -17.72 -1.67 5.69
N ASP A 28 -18.32 -1.65 6.87
CA ASP A 28 -17.80 -0.93 8.04
C ASP A 28 -16.39 -1.42 8.41
N ARG A 29 -16.19 -2.74 8.45
CA ARG A 29 -14.87 -3.33 8.72
C ARG A 29 -13.84 -2.98 7.65
N LYS A 30 -14.27 -2.88 6.39
CA LYS A 30 -13.41 -2.47 5.27
C LYS A 30 -13.00 -1.01 5.47
N GLU A 31 -13.94 -0.10 5.69
CA GLU A 31 -13.68 1.32 5.93
C GLU A 31 -12.76 1.53 7.13
N GLU A 32 -13.02 0.85 8.25
CA GLU A 32 -12.17 0.89 9.44
C GLU A 32 -10.73 0.47 9.11
N HIS A 33 -10.56 -0.68 8.45
CA HIS A 33 -9.25 -1.17 8.04
C HIS A 33 -8.53 -0.23 7.06
N ARG A 34 -9.28 0.45 6.19
CA ARG A 34 -8.73 1.39 5.22
C ARG A 34 -8.26 2.69 5.85
N ALA A 35 -8.87 3.11 6.96
CA ALA A 35 -8.46 4.28 7.74
C ALA A 35 -7.30 4.00 8.72
N ARG A 36 -6.93 2.73 8.95
CA ARG A 36 -5.85 2.36 9.87
C ARG A 36 -4.47 2.60 9.25
N ARG A 37 -3.61 3.29 10.01
CA ARG A 37 -2.20 3.50 9.67
C ARG A 37 -1.43 2.19 9.78
N CYS A 38 -0.74 1.84 8.69
CA CYS A 38 0.09 0.64 8.60
C CYS A 38 1.50 1.00 8.16
N ASN A 39 2.44 0.13 8.52
CA ASN A 39 3.72 0.00 7.87
C ASN A 39 3.59 -0.93 6.65
N LEU A 40 4.55 -0.87 5.74
CA LEU A 40 4.74 -1.86 4.68
C LEU A 40 6.00 -2.65 4.97
N ILE A 41 5.88 -3.98 4.93
CA ILE A 41 6.99 -4.92 5.08
C ILE A 41 7.16 -5.66 3.76
N ALA A 42 8.36 -5.61 3.19
CA ALA A 42 8.72 -6.33 1.99
C ALA A 42 8.97 -7.80 2.30
N SER A 43 8.51 -8.69 1.44
CA SER A 43 8.88 -10.11 1.42
C SER A 43 9.20 -10.53 -0.01
N CYS A 44 10.31 -11.23 -0.21
CA CYS A 44 10.71 -11.66 -1.55
C CYS A 44 9.82 -12.80 -2.05
N VAL A 45 9.38 -12.73 -3.30
CA VAL A 45 8.58 -13.81 -3.93
C VAL A 45 9.44 -15.05 -4.13
N GLU A 46 10.68 -14.86 -4.58
CA GLU A 46 11.66 -15.92 -4.76
C GLU A 46 12.90 -15.70 -3.87
N ALA A 47 13.43 -16.81 -3.34
CA ALA A 47 14.65 -16.80 -2.58
C ALA A 47 15.86 -16.65 -3.52
N SER A 48 16.70 -15.66 -3.24
CA SER A 48 17.93 -15.35 -3.97
C SER A 48 18.99 -14.83 -3.00
N PRO A 49 20.28 -14.78 -3.40
CA PRO A 49 21.31 -14.12 -2.58
C PRO A 49 20.97 -12.66 -2.25
N LEU A 50 20.28 -11.96 -3.17
CA LEU A 50 19.84 -10.57 -2.97
C LEU A 50 18.70 -10.45 -1.95
N SER A 51 17.89 -11.50 -1.81
CA SER A 51 16.75 -11.52 -0.90
C SER A 51 17.17 -11.29 0.56
N ILE A 52 18.39 -11.67 0.95
CA ILE A 52 18.90 -11.46 2.32
C ILE A 52 18.87 -9.98 2.73
N GLU A 53 19.05 -9.07 1.77
CA GLU A 53 19.07 -7.64 2.04
C GLU A 53 17.66 -7.05 2.14
N VAL A 54 16.70 -7.58 1.37
CA VAL A 54 15.37 -7.01 1.14
C VAL A 54 14.27 -7.67 1.98
N ASP A 55 14.40 -8.97 2.24
CA ASP A 55 13.35 -9.77 2.86
C ASP A 55 13.07 -9.33 4.31
N TYR A 56 11.78 -9.24 4.64
CA TYR A 56 11.24 -8.73 5.89
C TYR A 56 11.68 -7.32 6.30
N ARG A 57 12.15 -6.50 5.35
CA ARG A 57 12.50 -5.09 5.60
C ARG A 57 11.27 -4.19 5.56
N GLN A 58 11.30 -3.15 6.39
CA GLN A 58 10.29 -2.11 6.39
C GLN A 58 10.59 -1.08 5.29
N ILE A 59 9.54 -0.61 4.59
CA ILE A 59 9.67 0.48 3.63
C ILE A 59 9.88 1.81 4.35
N LEU A 60 10.91 2.55 3.92
CA LEU A 60 11.30 3.85 4.46
C LEU A 60 11.36 4.87 3.32
N PHE A 61 11.09 6.14 3.63
CA PHE A 61 11.30 7.26 2.73
C PHE A 61 12.59 7.98 3.07
N ILE A 62 13.38 8.28 2.06
CA ILE A 62 14.52 9.19 2.18
C ILE A 62 13.95 10.61 2.20
N ASN A 63 14.26 11.40 3.23
CA ASN A 63 13.83 12.78 3.30
C ASN A 63 14.36 13.58 2.08
N LYS A 64 13.51 14.41 1.46
CA LYS A 64 13.90 15.24 0.31
C LYS A 64 14.81 16.39 0.69
N ASP A 65 14.88 16.75 1.98
CA ASP A 65 15.83 17.74 2.48
C ASP A 65 17.24 17.14 2.50
N MET A 66 18.09 17.56 1.55
CA MET A 66 19.48 17.09 1.40
C MET A 66 20.37 17.24 2.66
N ASN A 67 19.93 18.04 3.64
CA ASN A 67 20.65 18.26 4.90
C ASN A 67 20.21 17.31 6.03
N ASP A 68 19.19 16.49 5.80
CA ASP A 68 18.64 15.57 6.78
C ASP A 68 18.61 14.14 6.21
N PRO A 69 19.60 13.29 6.53
CA PRO A 69 19.64 11.91 6.05
C PRO A 69 18.66 10.99 6.81
N THR A 70 17.75 11.54 7.63
CA THR A 70 16.80 10.70 8.34
C THR A 70 15.86 9.98 7.39
N LEU A 71 15.67 8.69 7.67
CA LEU A 71 14.73 7.84 6.99
C LEU A 71 13.40 7.85 7.75
N HIS A 72 12.32 8.18 7.07
CA HIS A 72 10.99 8.21 7.65
C HIS A 72 10.23 6.93 7.31
N PRO A 73 9.82 6.10 8.29
CA PRO A 73 9.12 4.86 7.98
C PRO A 73 7.76 5.12 7.33
N PHE A 74 7.41 4.31 6.33
CA PHE A 74 6.06 4.31 5.79
C PHE A 74 5.05 4.16 6.91
N ALA A 75 4.11 5.10 7.00
CA ALA A 75 3.04 5.10 7.99
C ALA A 75 1.76 5.61 7.32
N GLY A 76 1.23 4.76 6.46
CA GLY A 76 0.20 5.12 5.50
C GLY A 76 -1.11 4.37 5.61
N TYR A 77 -2.10 4.89 4.91
CA TYR A 77 -3.48 4.38 4.87
C TYR A 77 -4.15 4.85 3.58
N TYR A 78 -5.35 4.34 3.31
CA TYR A 78 -6.05 4.65 2.06
C TYR A 78 -6.92 5.88 2.22
N LEU A 79 -7.01 6.69 1.15
CA LEU A 79 -7.92 7.80 1.03
C LEU A 79 -8.54 7.81 -0.38
N PRO A 80 -9.79 8.26 -0.55
CA PRO A 80 -10.34 8.54 -1.88
C PRO A 80 -9.40 9.46 -2.65
N TYR A 81 -8.94 9.05 -3.82
CA TYR A 81 -8.09 9.90 -4.63
C TYR A 81 -8.95 10.99 -5.27
N PRO A 82 -8.58 12.28 -5.16
CA PRO A 82 -9.42 13.38 -5.64
C PRO A 82 -9.79 13.26 -7.11
N ASP A 83 -11.03 13.62 -7.44
CA ASP A 83 -11.57 13.60 -8.81
C ASP A 83 -11.50 12.21 -9.49
N SER A 84 -11.51 11.15 -8.68
CA SER A 84 -11.50 9.76 -9.14
C SER A 84 -12.59 8.93 -8.45
N ASN A 85 -12.78 7.70 -8.93
CA ASN A 85 -13.66 6.69 -8.33
C ASN A 85 -12.89 5.61 -7.56
N TYR A 86 -11.61 5.82 -7.31
CA TYR A 86 -10.74 4.87 -6.61
C TYR A 86 -10.09 5.50 -5.37
N GLU A 87 -9.42 4.66 -4.61
CA GLU A 87 -8.60 5.10 -3.50
C GLU A 87 -7.12 5.13 -3.89
N GLY A 88 -6.45 6.18 -3.42
CA GLY A 88 -5.02 6.28 -3.40
C GLY A 88 -4.45 5.84 -2.06
N LEU A 89 -3.12 5.83 -1.98
CA LEU A 89 -2.38 5.57 -0.76
C LEU A 89 -1.69 6.85 -0.32
N VAL A 90 -1.77 7.18 0.96
CA VAL A 90 -1.03 8.30 1.55
C VAL A 90 -0.11 7.79 2.65
N SER A 91 0.98 8.49 2.92
CA SER A 91 1.82 8.27 4.10
C SER A 91 2.27 9.59 4.70
N THR A 92 2.54 9.58 6.02
CA THR A 92 3.37 10.65 6.60
C THR A 92 4.78 10.57 6.03
N ILE A 93 5.44 11.73 6.00
CA ILE A 93 6.83 11.91 5.52
C ILE A 93 7.75 12.53 6.56
N THR A 94 7.19 12.95 7.69
CA THR A 94 7.89 13.53 8.84
C THR A 94 7.07 13.28 10.09
N ASP A 95 7.73 13.25 11.25
CA ASP A 95 7.08 13.16 12.56
C ASP A 95 6.67 14.53 13.13
N VAL A 96 7.19 15.63 12.56
CA VAL A 96 7.06 16.98 13.16
C VAL A 96 5.72 17.63 12.83
N ALA A 97 5.20 17.40 11.63
CA ALA A 97 3.92 17.95 11.18
C ALA A 97 3.10 16.83 10.54
N PRO A 98 1.76 16.83 10.69
CA PRO A 98 0.87 15.81 10.10
C PRO A 98 0.72 16.01 8.58
N ILE A 99 1.81 16.29 7.88
CA ILE A 99 1.86 16.40 6.43
C ILE A 99 1.89 14.99 5.87
N MET A 100 0.93 14.72 4.98
CA MET A 100 0.83 13.47 4.27
C MET A 100 1.01 13.71 2.79
N ASN A 101 1.79 12.84 2.18
CA ASN A 101 1.99 12.83 0.75
C ASN A 101 1.30 11.62 0.13
N TRP A 102 0.84 11.81 -1.11
CA TRP A 102 0.34 10.72 -1.93
C TRP A 102 1.51 9.85 -2.35
N ILE A 103 1.29 8.54 -2.30
CA ILE A 103 2.16 7.54 -2.90
C ILE A 103 1.68 7.31 -4.32
N TYR A 104 2.60 7.32 -5.26
CA TYR A 104 2.31 7.15 -6.67
C TYR A 104 3.47 6.44 -7.36
N VAL A 105 3.21 5.85 -8.51
CA VAL A 105 4.24 5.26 -9.37
C VAL A 105 4.52 6.24 -10.50
N ASP A 106 5.77 6.68 -10.60
CA ASP A 106 6.25 7.51 -11.69
C ASP A 106 5.98 6.81 -13.02
N ARG A 107 5.21 7.43 -13.92
CA ARG A 107 4.80 6.78 -15.18
C ARG A 107 5.97 6.54 -16.15
N GLU A 108 7.04 7.31 -16.01
CA GLU A 108 8.19 7.24 -16.91
C GLU A 108 9.18 6.19 -16.41
N THR A 109 9.47 6.11 -15.10
CA THR A 109 10.48 5.20 -14.54
C THR A 109 9.90 3.96 -13.84
N TYR A 110 8.62 3.98 -13.49
CA TYR A 110 7.96 3.00 -12.62
C TYR A 110 8.48 2.93 -11.17
N GLU A 111 9.23 3.94 -10.74
CA GLU A 111 9.64 4.09 -9.35
C GLU A 111 8.43 4.51 -8.48
N VAL A 112 8.29 3.90 -7.31
CA VAL A 112 7.30 4.30 -6.32
C VAL A 112 7.82 5.52 -5.57
N LYS A 113 7.14 6.65 -5.77
CA LYS A 113 7.49 7.95 -5.21
C LYS A 113 6.41 8.45 -4.26
N TYR A 114 6.73 9.55 -3.58
CA TYR A 114 5.78 10.29 -2.77
C TYR A 114 5.85 11.78 -3.06
N GLY A 115 4.72 12.47 -2.93
CA GLY A 115 4.64 13.91 -3.16
C GLY A 115 3.26 14.49 -2.89
N VAL A 116 3.15 15.80 -3.13
CA VAL A 116 1.85 16.46 -3.08
C VAL A 116 0.99 16.02 -4.27
N ARG A 117 -0.30 16.36 -4.25
CA ARG A 117 -1.23 15.99 -5.34
C ARG A 117 -0.71 16.43 -6.72
N LEU A 118 -0.11 17.61 -6.80
CA LEU A 118 0.41 18.16 -8.07
C LEU A 118 1.51 17.29 -8.67
N ASP A 119 2.38 16.70 -7.84
CA ASP A 119 3.42 15.76 -8.28
C ASP A 119 2.81 14.43 -8.74
N ALA A 120 1.77 13.97 -8.03
CA ALA A 120 1.18 12.66 -8.22
C ALA A 120 0.21 12.58 -9.41
N GLN A 121 -0.55 13.63 -9.70
CA GLN A 121 -1.73 13.55 -10.57
C GLN A 121 -1.47 13.20 -12.04
N LEU A 122 -0.23 13.36 -12.53
CA LEU A 122 0.17 12.97 -13.89
C LEU A 122 0.72 11.54 -13.96
N ASN A 123 0.87 10.91 -12.80
CA ASN A 123 1.47 9.60 -12.60
C ASN A 123 0.39 8.56 -12.25
N ILE A 124 0.81 7.32 -12.00
CA ILE A 124 -0.11 6.24 -11.63
C ILE A 124 -0.41 6.35 -10.12
N THR A 125 -1.65 6.66 -9.79
CA THR A 125 -2.06 7.02 -8.40
C THR A 125 -3.02 6.01 -7.78
N GLY A 126 -3.37 4.95 -8.50
CA GLY A 126 -4.27 3.93 -8.04
C GLY A 126 -4.89 3.15 -9.21
N PRO A 127 -5.86 2.26 -8.92
CA PRO A 127 -6.40 1.99 -7.58
C PRO A 127 -5.40 1.27 -6.69
N PHE A 128 -5.15 1.80 -5.50
CA PHE A 128 -4.46 1.06 -4.44
C PHE A 128 -5.49 0.26 -3.63
N ASP A 129 -5.16 -0.99 -3.30
CA ASP A 129 -5.97 -1.85 -2.43
C ASP A 129 -5.07 -2.85 -1.70
N CYS A 130 -5.64 -3.88 -1.07
CA CYS A 130 -4.88 -5.02 -0.60
C CYS A 130 -5.62 -6.35 -0.77
N THR A 131 -4.87 -7.46 -0.76
CA THR A 131 -5.43 -8.81 -0.74
C THR A 131 -6.31 -9.06 0.50
N ARG A 132 -7.29 -9.96 0.37
CA ARG A 132 -8.30 -10.18 1.41
C ARG A 132 -7.74 -10.94 2.62
N GLN A 133 -6.88 -11.91 2.38
CA GLN A 133 -6.31 -12.80 3.39
C GLN A 133 -5.11 -12.14 4.07
N ASP A 134 -4.07 -11.85 3.29
CA ASP A 134 -2.74 -11.50 3.83
C ASP A 134 -2.49 -9.99 3.90
N ARG A 135 -3.46 -9.18 3.45
CA ARG A 135 -3.38 -7.71 3.45
C ARG A 135 -2.16 -7.18 2.69
N ARG A 136 -1.73 -7.90 1.67
CA ARG A 136 -0.64 -7.47 0.79
C ARG A 136 -1.12 -6.37 -0.13
N LEU A 137 -0.34 -5.31 -0.27
CA LEU A 137 -0.67 -4.14 -1.05
C LEU A 137 -0.77 -4.51 -2.53
N THR A 138 -1.81 -4.01 -3.19
CA THR A 138 -2.00 -4.13 -4.63
C THR A 138 -2.09 -2.75 -5.25
N LEU A 139 -1.60 -2.60 -6.46
CA LEU A 139 -1.86 -1.46 -7.33
C LEU A 139 -2.46 -1.99 -8.63
N GLU A 140 -3.49 -1.31 -9.16
CA GLU A 140 -4.21 -1.72 -10.37
C GLU A 140 -4.74 -3.17 -10.31
N GLY A 141 -5.02 -3.65 -9.09
CA GLY A 141 -5.59 -4.98 -8.84
C GLY A 141 -4.59 -6.13 -8.71
N TRP A 142 -3.28 -5.88 -8.73
CA TRP A 142 -2.28 -6.95 -8.60
C TRP A 142 -1.01 -6.51 -7.83
N GLU A 143 -0.13 -7.47 -7.54
CA GLU A 143 0.99 -7.37 -6.59
C GLU A 143 2.37 -7.16 -7.27
N GLY A 144 2.44 -6.32 -8.31
CA GLY A 144 3.63 -6.15 -9.17
C GLY A 144 4.79 -5.32 -8.59
N PHE A 145 5.07 -5.39 -7.29
CA PHE A 145 6.14 -4.58 -6.69
C PHE A 145 7.51 -5.23 -6.83
N CYS A 146 8.55 -4.39 -6.97
CA CYS A 146 9.93 -4.84 -7.06
C CYS A 146 10.85 -3.96 -6.20
N ALA A 147 11.87 -4.56 -5.59
CA ALA A 147 13.02 -3.84 -5.05
C ALA A 147 14.13 -3.78 -6.10
N VAL A 148 14.68 -2.60 -6.33
CA VAL A 148 15.78 -2.37 -7.26
C VAL A 148 16.98 -1.82 -6.50
N LYS A 149 18.14 -2.46 -6.63
CA LYS A 149 19.38 -2.03 -5.96
C LYS A 149 19.83 -0.69 -6.50
N GLU A 150 20.03 0.33 -5.67
CA GLU A 150 20.49 1.63 -6.16
C GLU A 150 21.96 1.58 -6.61
N GLU A 151 22.28 2.39 -7.62
CA GLU A 151 23.65 2.58 -8.12
C GLU A 151 23.99 4.07 -8.09
N ALA A 152 25.19 4.39 -7.62
CA ALA A 152 25.76 5.74 -7.64
C ALA A 152 27.13 5.68 -8.32
N ASN A 153 27.33 6.52 -9.35
CA ASN A 153 28.57 6.56 -10.13
C ASN A 153 28.99 5.20 -10.74
N GLY A 154 28.03 4.34 -11.06
CA GLY A 154 28.27 3.00 -11.62
C GLY A 154 28.63 1.94 -10.59
N GLU A 155 28.58 2.25 -9.30
CA GLU A 155 28.77 1.31 -8.19
C GLU A 155 27.46 1.11 -7.43
N GLU A 156 27.21 -0.13 -7.01
CA GLU A 156 26.03 -0.45 -6.18
C GLU A 156 26.15 0.16 -4.79
N THR A 157 25.04 0.68 -4.28
CA THR A 157 24.94 1.19 -2.91
C THR A 157 24.22 0.17 -2.02
N ASP A 158 24.24 0.36 -0.70
CA ASP A 158 23.46 -0.47 0.23
C ASP A 158 21.95 -0.18 0.19
N MET A 159 21.52 0.81 -0.61
CA MET A 159 20.13 1.22 -0.69
C MET A 159 19.37 0.47 -1.78
N TRP A 160 18.07 0.32 -1.53
CA TRP A 160 17.12 -0.29 -2.44
C TRP A 160 15.96 0.68 -2.64
N ALA A 161 15.56 0.85 -3.89
CA ALA A 161 14.41 1.66 -4.26
C ALA A 161 13.22 0.76 -4.61
N LEU A 162 12.02 1.22 -4.27
CA LEU A 162 10.78 0.51 -4.53
C LEU A 162 10.25 0.89 -5.93
N TYR A 163 9.92 -0.12 -6.73
CA TYR A 163 9.36 0.03 -8.07
C TYR A 163 8.08 -0.79 -8.21
N TYR A 164 7.34 -0.53 -9.28
CA TYR A 164 6.15 -1.27 -9.66
C TYR A 164 6.24 -1.70 -11.12
N ASP A 165 6.49 -2.98 -11.36
CA ASP A 165 6.63 -3.57 -12.68
C ASP A 165 5.27 -3.79 -13.34
N ARG A 166 4.61 -2.68 -13.74
CA ARG A 166 3.25 -2.68 -14.29
C ARG A 166 3.03 -3.69 -15.44
N ASP A 167 4.07 -3.98 -16.21
CA ASP A 167 4.01 -4.77 -17.43
C ASP A 167 4.50 -6.23 -17.24
N ASP A 168 4.93 -6.61 -16.03
CA ASP A 168 5.47 -7.95 -15.71
C ASP A 168 6.64 -8.38 -16.61
N VAL A 169 7.57 -7.45 -16.84
CA VAL A 169 8.74 -7.63 -17.73
C VAL A 169 10.07 -7.31 -17.01
N ARG A 170 10.04 -7.34 -15.68
CA ARG A 170 11.16 -7.05 -14.79
C ARG A 170 11.77 -5.67 -15.02
N LEU A 171 10.95 -4.69 -15.39
CA LEU A 171 11.38 -3.30 -15.67
C LEU A 171 12.45 -3.16 -16.77
N ILE A 172 12.68 -4.19 -17.60
CA ILE A 172 13.80 -4.20 -18.57
C ILE A 172 13.74 -3.00 -19.53
N GLY A 173 12.55 -2.63 -19.98
CA GLY A 173 12.35 -1.48 -20.88
C GLY A 173 12.58 -0.11 -20.22
N LYS A 174 12.59 -0.05 -18.88
CA LYS A 174 12.75 1.19 -18.11
C LYS A 174 14.17 1.34 -17.56
N LEU A 175 14.74 0.25 -17.05
CA LEU A 175 16.00 0.25 -16.30
C LEU A 175 17.15 -0.46 -17.04
N GLY A 176 16.86 -1.22 -18.10
CA GLY A 176 17.84 -2.06 -18.76
C GLY A 176 17.97 -3.46 -18.12
N LYS A 177 18.78 -4.32 -18.74
CA LYS A 177 18.88 -5.75 -18.36
C LYS A 177 19.84 -6.03 -17.21
N ASP A 178 20.78 -5.13 -16.96
CA ASP A 178 21.88 -5.37 -16.02
C ASP A 178 21.52 -4.99 -14.57
N ARG A 179 20.33 -4.42 -14.37
CA ARG A 179 19.89 -3.94 -13.07
C ARG A 179 19.43 -5.09 -12.18
N LYS A 180 19.82 -5.03 -10.91
CA LYS A 180 19.43 -6.00 -9.88
C LYS A 180 18.01 -5.70 -9.41
N VAL A 181 17.06 -6.50 -9.88
CA VAL A 181 15.63 -6.40 -9.57
C VAL A 181 15.17 -7.66 -8.86
N VAL A 182 14.55 -7.50 -7.69
CA VAL A 182 13.95 -8.57 -6.89
C VAL A 182 12.45 -8.31 -6.78
N GLU A 183 11.63 -9.27 -7.19
CA GLU A 183 10.18 -9.20 -7.00
C GLU A 183 9.82 -9.37 -5.54
N ILE A 184 8.92 -8.50 -5.06
CA ILE A 184 8.52 -8.47 -3.66
C ILE A 184 7.01 -8.32 -3.51
N GLU A 185 6.51 -8.90 -2.44
CA GLU A 185 5.20 -8.62 -1.89
C GLU A 185 5.32 -7.58 -0.78
N LEU A 186 4.29 -6.72 -0.62
CA LEU A 186 4.27 -5.69 0.41
C LEU A 186 3.15 -5.94 1.41
N SER A 187 3.46 -6.53 2.55
CA SER A 187 2.48 -6.81 3.60
C SER A 187 2.16 -5.57 4.43
N ARG A 188 0.86 -5.23 4.55
CA ARG A 188 0.41 -4.14 5.45
C ARG A 188 0.37 -4.63 6.88
N GLN A 189 1.17 -4.01 7.75
CA GLN A 189 1.17 -4.30 9.19
C GLN A 189 0.70 -3.07 9.98
N GLU A 190 -0.41 -3.22 10.71
CA GLU A 190 -0.94 -2.14 11.54
C GLU A 190 0.07 -1.72 12.60
N LYS A 191 0.26 -0.40 12.77
CA LYS A 191 1.06 0.10 13.90
C LYS A 191 0.31 -0.21 15.19
N ARG A 192 0.92 -1.02 16.07
CA ARG A 192 0.34 -1.33 17.38
C ARG A 192 0.13 -0.03 18.17
N VAL A 193 -1.12 0.29 18.46
CA VAL A 193 -1.48 1.36 19.40
C VAL A 193 -0.94 0.98 20.77
N ARG A 194 0.04 1.72 21.31
CA ARG A 194 0.38 1.58 22.73
C ARG A 194 -0.87 1.97 23.53
N ARG A 195 -1.43 1.03 24.30
CA ARG A 195 -2.59 1.26 25.17
C ARG A 195 -2.37 2.55 25.97
N GLY A 196 -3.30 3.50 25.85
CA GLY A 196 -3.31 4.74 26.64
C GLY A 196 -2.88 6.03 25.92
N LYS A 197 -2.58 6.02 24.62
CA LYS A 197 -2.33 7.26 23.85
C LYS A 197 -3.39 7.49 22.76
N PRO A 198 -3.97 8.70 22.64
CA PRO A 198 -4.91 9.02 21.57
C PRO A 198 -4.23 8.89 20.19
N LEU A 199 -5.05 8.66 19.15
CA LEU A 199 -4.60 8.43 17.78
C LEU A 199 -3.70 9.54 17.21
N GLY A 200 -3.77 10.75 17.77
CA GLY A 200 -2.98 11.93 17.39
C GLY A 200 -1.57 12.01 17.97
N GLU A 201 -1.19 11.13 18.91
CA GLU A 201 0.13 11.14 19.57
C GLU A 201 0.82 9.77 19.48
N MET A 202 1.01 9.26 18.26
CA MET A 202 1.85 8.10 18.02
C MET A 202 3.26 8.58 17.65
N ARG A 203 4.15 8.56 18.65
CA ARG A 203 5.62 8.60 18.51
C ARG A 203 6.15 7.24 18.08
#